data_AF-A0A2E8L0C1-F1
#
_entry.id   AF-A0A2E8L0C1-F1
#
_cell.length_a   1.000
_cell.length_b   1.000
_cell.length_c   1.000
_cell.angle_alpha   90.00
_cell.angle_beta   90.00
_cell.angle_gamma   90.00
#
_symmetry.space_group_name_H-M   'P 1'
#
loop_
_entity.id
_entity.type
_entity.pdbx_description
1 polymer ?
#
loop_
_entity_poly.entity_id
_entity_poly.type
_entity_poly.pdbx_seq_one_letter_code
_entity_poly.pdbx_strand_id
1 'polypeptide(L)'
;AFGKRILDFQNTQFRLAECLTEARIARVFVDDCAMRLAEGKLDDASASMAKWWTTQKQCEIVDTCLQFFGGYGYMMEYPIAKMFADSRVQKIYGGSNEIMKLLIAREI
;
A
#
# COMPACT_ATOMS: atom_id res chain seq x y z
N ALA A 1 13.74 -20.33 10.74
CA ALA A 1 14.91 -19.83 11.48
C ALA A 1 14.81 -20.30 12.92
N PHE A 2 15.92 -20.65 13.59
CA PHE A 2 15.91 -21.08 15.00
C PHE A 2 14.87 -22.19 15.33
N GLY A 3 14.68 -23.15 14.42
CA GLY A 3 13.74 -24.27 14.59
C GLY A 3 12.25 -23.93 14.50
N LYS A 4 11.88 -22.71 14.10
CA LYS A 4 10.47 -22.26 13.97
C LYS A 4 10.25 -21.55 12.63
N ARG A 5 8.98 -21.40 12.23
CA ARG A 5 8.63 -20.58 11.06
C ARG A 5 8.82 -19.10 11.42
N ILE A 6 9.13 -18.27 10.43
CA ILE A 6 9.24 -16.81 10.65
C ILE A 6 7.92 -16.22 11.17
N LEU A 7 6.79 -16.77 10.72
CA LEU A 7 5.44 -16.41 11.19
C LEU A 7 5.16 -16.73 12.66
N ASP A 8 5.98 -17.56 13.31
CA ASP A 8 5.79 -17.93 14.72
C ASP A 8 6.47 -16.93 15.69
N PHE A 9 7.22 -15.95 15.17
CA PHE A 9 7.83 -14.88 15.99
C PHE A 9 6.86 -13.74 16.21
N GLN A 10 6.68 -13.30 17.46
CA GLN A 10 5.75 -12.24 17.84
C GLN A 10 5.97 -10.94 17.05
N ASN A 11 7.22 -10.51 16.84
CA ASN A 11 7.51 -9.32 16.04
C ASN A 11 6.93 -9.44 14.61
N THR A 12 7.14 -10.57 13.94
CA THR A 12 6.55 -10.80 12.60
C THR A 12 5.03 -10.76 12.65
N GLN A 13 4.41 -11.34 13.68
CA GLN A 13 2.95 -11.32 13.84
C GLN A 13 2.42 -9.89 14.04
N PHE A 14 3.08 -9.07 14.85
CA PHE A 14 2.69 -7.68 15.08
C PHE A 14 2.78 -6.86 13.80
N ARG A 15 3.91 -6.97 13.08
CA ARG A 15 4.11 -6.26 11.82
C ARG A 15 3.10 -6.68 10.74
N LEU A 16 2.79 -7.98 10.66
CA LEU A 16 1.73 -8.45 9.75
C LEU A 16 0.34 -7.97 10.15
N ALA A 17 0.03 -7.88 11.45
CA ALA A 17 -1.24 -7.35 11.93
C ALA A 17 -1.40 -5.86 11.59
N GLU A 18 -0.33 -5.07 11.71
CA GLU A 18 -0.29 -3.68 11.28
C GLU A 18 -0.52 -3.55 9.77
N CYS A 19 0.24 -4.30 8.96
CA CYS A 19 0.08 -4.29 7.50
C CYS A 19 -1.33 -4.71 7.06
N LEU A 20 -1.91 -5.73 7.70
CA LEU A 20 -3.27 -6.17 7.41
C LEU A 20 -4.30 -5.08 7.74
N THR A 21 -4.11 -4.39 8.87
CA THR A 21 -4.99 -3.30 9.29
C THR A 21 -4.95 -2.15 8.28
N GLU A 22 -3.76 -1.72 7.87
CA GLU A 22 -3.59 -0.68 6.86
C GLU A 22 -4.19 -1.10 5.50
N ALA A 23 -3.97 -2.34 5.06
CA ALA A 23 -4.57 -2.87 3.83
C ALA A 23 -6.10 -2.91 3.90
N ARG A 24 -6.66 -3.24 5.07
CA ARG A 24 -8.12 -3.24 5.30
C ARG A 24 -8.70 -1.84 5.23
N ILE A 25 -8.04 -0.85 5.84
CA ILE A 25 -8.43 0.56 5.76
C ILE A 25 -8.36 1.05 4.31
N ALA A 26 -7.28 0.71 3.59
CA ALA A 26 -7.14 1.03 2.17
C ALA A 26 -8.29 0.48 1.33
N ARG A 27 -8.66 -0.79 1.56
CA ARG A 27 -9.78 -1.42 0.87
C ARG A 27 -11.09 -0.66 1.11
N VAL A 28 -11.42 -0.40 2.37
CA VAL A 28 -12.65 0.32 2.73
C VAL A 28 -12.72 1.69 2.06
N PHE A 29 -11.61 2.44 2.07
CA PHE A 29 -11.60 3.77 1.47
C PHE A 29 -11.72 3.74 -0.06
N VAL A 30 -11.04 2.80 -0.72
CA VAL A 30 -11.16 2.63 -2.18
C VAL A 30 -12.56 2.17 -2.58
N ASP A 31 -13.15 1.24 -1.82
CA ASP A 31 -14.50 0.74 -2.09
C ASP A 31 -15.54 1.88 -1.94
N ASP A 32 -15.44 2.74 -0.92
CA ASP A 32 -16.27 3.94 -0.76
C ASP A 32 -16.10 4.91 -1.94
N CYS A 33 -14.85 5.18 -2.36
CA CYS A 33 -14.59 6.03 -3.52
C CYS A 33 -15.17 5.43 -4.81
N ALA A 34 -15.06 4.12 -5.00
CA ALA A 34 -15.61 3.42 -6.17
C ALA A 34 -17.14 3.48 -6.19
N MET A 35 -17.80 3.33 -5.04
CA MET A 35 -19.26 3.48 -4.93
C MET A 35 -19.70 4.91 -5.28
N ARG A 36 -19.04 5.93 -4.72
CA ARG A 36 -19.32 7.34 -5.04
C ARG A 36 -19.10 7.63 -6.52
N LEU A 37 -18.06 7.07 -7.13
CA LEU A 37 -17.77 7.23 -8.55
C LEU A 37 -18.89 6.62 -9.40
N ALA A 38 -19.37 5.43 -9.05
CA ALA A 38 -20.49 4.78 -9.75
C ALA A 38 -21.79 5.60 -9.67
N GLU A 39 -21.98 6.35 -8.60
CA GLU A 39 -23.10 7.28 -8.42
C GLU A 39 -22.87 8.66 -9.05
N GLY A 40 -21.70 8.93 -9.62
CA GLY A 40 -21.32 10.24 -10.15
C GLY A 40 -21.11 11.32 -9.07
N LYS A 41 -20.80 10.91 -7.83
CA LYS A 41 -20.67 11.77 -6.64
C LYS A 41 -19.26 11.82 -6.05
N LEU A 42 -18.27 11.21 -6.71
CA LEU A 42 -16.89 11.27 -6.25
C LEU A 42 -16.30 12.65 -6.56
N ASP A 43 -15.84 13.36 -5.53
CA ASP A 43 -15.10 14.60 -5.68
C ASP A 43 -13.61 14.37 -5.94
N ASP A 44 -12.95 15.36 -6.55
CA ASP A 44 -11.54 15.30 -6.95
C ASP A 44 -10.59 15.17 -5.75
N ALA A 45 -10.95 15.74 -4.59
CA ALA A 45 -10.13 15.65 -3.38
C ALA A 45 -10.11 14.21 -2.85
N SER A 46 -11.26 13.56 -2.73
CA SER A 46 -11.42 12.17 -2.29
C SER A 46 -10.70 11.21 -3.25
N ALA A 47 -10.82 11.41 -4.56
CA ALA A 47 -10.09 10.63 -5.55
C ALA A 47 -8.56 10.78 -5.39
N SER A 48 -8.09 12.01 -5.19
CA SER A 48 -6.67 12.32 -4.96
C SER A 48 -6.16 11.69 -3.66
N MET A 49 -6.95 11.75 -2.58
CA MET A 49 -6.66 11.11 -1.29
C MET A 49 -6.51 9.61 -1.45
N ALA A 50 -7.45 8.96 -2.15
CA ALA A 50 -7.40 7.53 -2.42
C ALA A 50 -6.11 7.17 -3.15
N LYS A 51 -5.74 7.91 -4.20
CA LYS A 51 -4.53 7.62 -4.99
C LYS A 51 -3.25 7.75 -4.17
N TRP A 52 -3.00 8.89 -3.52
CA TRP A 52 -1.69 9.09 -2.88
C TRP A 52 -1.52 8.23 -1.64
N TRP A 53 -2.58 8.07 -0.84
CA TRP A 53 -2.48 7.36 0.43
C TRP A 53 -2.33 5.86 0.20
N THR A 54 -3.13 5.27 -0.70
CA THR A 54 -3.07 3.82 -0.95
C THR A 54 -1.78 3.41 -1.62
N THR A 55 -1.25 4.21 -2.55
CA THR A 55 0.04 3.91 -3.20
C THR A 55 1.23 4.09 -2.25
N GLN A 56 1.15 5.03 -1.30
CA GLN A 56 2.11 5.15 -0.22
C GLN A 56 2.08 3.90 0.68
N LYS A 57 0.89 3.50 1.13
CA LYS A 57 0.71 2.32 1.99
C LYS A 57 1.07 1.01 1.32
N GLN A 58 0.75 0.85 0.04
CA GLN A 58 1.21 -0.30 -0.73
C GLN A 58 2.73 -0.44 -0.69
N CYS A 59 3.47 0.65 -0.91
CA CYS A 59 4.92 0.65 -0.89
C CYS A 59 5.46 0.25 0.51
N GLU A 60 4.91 0.80 1.59
CA GLU A 60 5.31 0.52 2.97
C GLU A 60 4.99 -0.92 3.41
N ILE A 61 3.82 -1.43 3.03
CA ILE A 61 3.38 -2.80 3.33
C ILE A 61 4.25 -3.81 2.60
N VAL A 62 4.51 -3.59 1.30
CA VAL A 62 5.34 -4.52 0.51
C VAL A 62 6.79 -4.52 1.00
N ASP A 63 7.35 -3.37 1.34
CA ASP A 63 8.68 -3.26 1.96
C ASP A 63 8.78 -4.05 3.27
N THR A 64 7.78 -3.89 4.15
CA THR A 64 7.68 -4.68 5.39
C THR A 64 7.63 -6.18 5.11
N CYS A 65 6.81 -6.60 4.14
CA CYS A 65 6.69 -8.00 3.76
C CYS A 65 7.99 -8.56 3.16
N LEU A 66 8.71 -7.79 2.34
CA LEU A 66 10.00 -8.18 1.76
C LEU A 66 11.01 -8.52 2.85
N GLN A 67 11.05 -7.75 3.94
CA GLN A 67 11.95 -7.98 5.07
C GLN A 67 11.81 -9.42 5.65
N PHE A 68 10.62 -10.01 5.62
CA PHE A 68 10.39 -11.37 6.13
C PHE A 68 10.99 -12.47 5.22
N PHE A 69 11.23 -12.17 3.95
CA PHE A 69 11.90 -13.07 3.01
C PHE A 69 13.43 -12.98 3.10
N GLY A 70 13.97 -11.98 3.80
CA GLY A 70 15.41 -11.74 3.87
C GLY A 70 16.02 -11.57 2.47
N GLY A 71 17.19 -12.19 2.23
CA GLY A 71 17.86 -12.10 0.93
C GLY A 71 17.03 -12.66 -0.24
N TYR A 72 16.17 -13.66 0.01
CA TYR A 72 15.27 -14.19 -1.01
C TYR A 72 14.24 -13.17 -1.49
N GLY A 73 13.97 -12.13 -0.70
CA GLY A 73 13.09 -11.03 -1.09
C GLY A 73 13.57 -10.22 -2.30
N TYR A 74 14.84 -10.39 -2.70
CA TYR A 74 15.44 -9.76 -3.87
C TYR A 74 15.59 -10.70 -5.08
N MET A 75 15.22 -11.97 -4.92
CA MET A 75 15.29 -12.97 -5.98
C MET A 75 13.97 -12.97 -6.77
N MET A 76 14.03 -12.73 -8.08
CA MET A 76 12.82 -12.55 -8.93
C MET A 76 11.96 -13.80 -9.06
N GLU A 77 12.47 -14.97 -8.65
CA GLU A 77 11.72 -16.22 -8.50
C GLU A 77 10.68 -16.13 -7.37
N TYR A 78 10.89 -15.25 -6.39
CA TYR A 78 9.92 -14.98 -5.32
C TYR A 78 9.04 -13.78 -5.72
N PRO A 79 7.70 -13.94 -5.72
CA PRO A 79 6.78 -12.88 -6.16
C PRO A 79 6.97 -11.53 -5.45
N ILE A 80 7.43 -11.55 -4.20
CA ILE A 80 7.64 -10.34 -3.39
C ILE A 80 8.67 -9.38 -4.00
N ALA A 81 9.69 -9.90 -4.69
CA ALA A 81 10.72 -9.07 -5.34
C ALA A 81 10.09 -8.20 -6.44
N LYS A 82 9.25 -8.82 -7.28
CA LYS A 82 8.49 -8.11 -8.30
C LYS A 82 7.49 -7.13 -7.68
N MET A 83 6.74 -7.54 -6.67
CA MET A 83 5.78 -6.66 -5.99
C MET A 83 6.47 -5.42 -5.42
N PHE A 84 7.67 -5.57 -4.86
CA PHE A 84 8.46 -4.44 -4.34
C PHE A 84 8.83 -3.46 -5.46
N ALA A 85 9.39 -3.96 -6.56
CA ALA A 85 9.73 -3.14 -7.72
C ALA A 85 8.49 -2.42 -8.30
N ASP A 86 7.39 -3.15 -8.49
CA ASP A 86 6.14 -2.63 -9.06
C ASP A 86 5.47 -1.60 -8.13
N SER A 87 5.59 -1.76 -6.80
CA SER A 87 4.97 -0.85 -5.82
C SER A 87 5.60 0.55 -5.82
N ARG A 88 6.92 0.66 -6.06
CA ARG A 88 7.65 1.93 -6.00
C ARG A 88 7.11 2.94 -7.01
N VAL A 89 6.71 2.41 -8.14
CA VAL A 89 6.21 3.09 -9.33
C VAL A 89 4.87 3.77 -9.13
N GLN A 90 4.01 3.17 -8.29
CA GLN A 90 2.63 3.61 -8.07
C GLN A 90 2.57 5.02 -7.47
N LYS A 91 3.61 5.44 -6.74
CA LYS A 91 3.74 6.79 -6.17
C LYS A 91 4.04 7.88 -7.20
N ILE A 92 4.39 7.51 -8.43
CA ILE A 92 4.87 8.44 -9.47
C ILE A 92 3.84 8.57 -10.59
N TYR A 93 3.31 7.45 -11.10
CA TYR A 93 2.56 7.43 -12.35
C TYR A 93 1.10 7.83 -12.10
N GLY A 94 0.42 8.36 -13.11
CA GLY A 94 -0.94 8.90 -12.94
C GLY A 94 -0.99 10.13 -12.02
N GLY A 95 0.14 10.83 -11.88
CA GLY A 95 0.36 11.98 -10.98
C GLY A 95 1.09 11.57 -9.71
N SER A 96 2.17 12.28 -9.35
CA SER A 96 2.94 11.94 -8.15
C SER A 96 2.12 12.15 -6.88
N ASN A 97 2.54 11.52 -5.78
CA ASN A 97 1.88 11.71 -4.48
C ASN A 97 1.90 13.18 -4.02
N GLU A 98 2.91 13.95 -4.40
CA GLU A 98 3.00 15.39 -4.13
C GLU A 98 1.97 16.17 -4.92
N ILE A 99 1.73 15.81 -6.19
CA ILE A 99 0.67 16.43 -7.00
C ILE A 99 -0.70 16.11 -6.41
N MET A 100 -0.96 14.88 -5.99
CA MET A 100 -2.23 14.54 -5.33
C MET A 100 -2.45 15.34 -4.05
N LYS A 101 -1.41 15.51 -3.23
CA LYS A 101 -1.47 16.35 -2.02
C LYS A 101 -1.74 17.82 -2.37
N LEU A 102 -1.17 18.32 -3.47
CA LEU A 102 -1.45 19.66 -3.97
C LEU A 102 -2.92 19.82 -4.41
N LEU A 103 -3.50 18.80 -5.06
CA LEU A 103 -4.92 18.82 -5.45
C LEU A 103 -5.83 18.88 -4.23
N ILE A 104 -5.55 18.06 -3.21
CA ILE A 104 -6.30 18.09 -1.94
C ILE A 104 -6.21 19.46 -1.27
N ALA A 105 -5.01 20.07 -1.26
CA ALA A 105 -4.79 21.36 -0.62
C ALA A 105 -5.54 22.52 -1.29
N ARG A 106 -6.02 22.38 -2.54
CA ARG A 106 -6.83 23.40 -3.23
C ARG A 106 -8.28 23.42 -2.80
N GLU A 107 -8.74 22.33 -2.17
CA GLU A 107 -10.12 22.13 -1.73
C GLU A 107 -10.31 22.41 -0.22
N ILE A 108 -9.27 22.93 0.45
CA ILE A 108 -9.24 23.38 1.85
C ILE A 108 -9.21 24.91 1.87
#